data_AF-A0A423P042-F1
#
_entry.id   AF-A0A423P042-F1
#
_cell.length_a   1.000
_cell.length_b   1.000
_cell.length_c   1.000
_cell.angle_alpha   90.00
_cell.angle_beta   90.00
_cell.angle_gamma   90.00
#
_symmetry.space_group_name_H-M   'P 1'
#
loop_
_entity.id
_entity.type
_entity.pdbx_description
1 polymer ?
#
loop_
_entity_poly.entity_id
_entity_poly.type
_entity_poly.pdbx_seq_one_letter_code
_entity_poly.pdbx_strand_id
1 'polypeptide(L)'
;MSAHEPVDWLCKVFDVTRSCYYAQRPRRRTPDVERLRLRSRVSELFSQSRSSAGSRRILSLMREDGEQLGRFKVRSLMRELDLVSKQIEPRVRRSSA
;
A
#
# COMPACT_ATOMS: atom_id res chain seq x y z
N MET A 1 -13.91 -38.58 12.04
CA MET A 1 -15.00 -37.61 11.83
C MET A 1 -14.37 -36.36 11.24
N SER A 2 -14.77 -36.02 10.02
CA SER A 2 -14.07 -35.05 9.17
C SER A 2 -14.52 -33.64 9.51
N ALA A 3 -13.58 -32.69 9.64
CA ALA A 3 -13.81 -31.29 10.07
C ALA A 3 -14.74 -30.45 9.15
N HIS A 4 -15.41 -31.07 8.19
CA HIS A 4 -16.24 -30.47 7.16
C HIS A 4 -17.75 -30.49 7.44
N GLU A 5 -18.20 -31.29 8.41
CA GLU A 5 -19.61 -31.38 8.83
C GLU A 5 -20.28 -30.03 9.14
N PRO A 6 -19.65 -29.04 9.82
CA PRO A 6 -20.34 -27.80 10.14
C PRO A 6 -20.61 -26.91 8.92
N VAL A 7 -19.72 -26.92 7.90
CA VAL A 7 -19.89 -26.11 6.69
C VAL A 7 -20.98 -26.69 5.78
N ASP A 8 -21.07 -28.01 5.68
CA ASP A 8 -22.13 -28.66 4.90
C ASP A 8 -23.51 -28.36 5.44
N TRP A 9 -23.66 -28.44 6.77
CA TRP A 9 -24.90 -28.10 7.42
C TRP A 9 -25.26 -26.62 7.21
N LEU A 10 -24.30 -25.71 7.40
CA LEU A 10 -24.51 -24.28 7.12
C LEU A 10 -24.94 -24.04 5.68
N CYS A 11 -24.25 -24.64 4.70
CA CYS A 11 -24.58 -24.50 3.29
C CYS A 11 -26.01 -24.98 2.98
N LYS A 12 -26.44 -26.08 3.61
CA LYS A 12 -27.81 -26.61 3.47
C LYS A 12 -28.87 -25.71 4.11
N VAL A 13 -28.61 -25.17 5.31
CA VAL A 13 -29.55 -24.28 6.01
C VAL A 13 -29.79 -22.98 5.25
N PHE A 14 -28.74 -22.44 4.64
CA PHE A 14 -28.80 -21.17 3.90
C PHE A 14 -29.03 -21.34 2.39
N ASP A 15 -29.26 -22.57 1.91
CA ASP A 15 -29.44 -22.91 0.48
C ASP A 15 -28.35 -22.32 -0.43
N VAL A 16 -27.09 -22.41 0.02
CA VAL A 16 -25.91 -21.95 -0.74
C VAL A 16 -25.01 -23.12 -1.09
N THR A 17 -24.39 -23.06 -2.27
CA THR A 17 -23.39 -24.06 -2.66
C THR A 17 -22.10 -23.89 -1.86
N ARG A 18 -21.36 -24.98 -1.64
CA ARG A 18 -20.03 -24.94 -1.00
C ARG A 18 -19.06 -23.98 -1.70
N SER A 19 -19.10 -23.93 -3.03
CA SER A 19 -18.25 -23.04 -3.83
C SER A 19 -18.59 -21.57 -3.56
N CYS A 20 -19.89 -21.24 -3.47
CA CYS A 20 -20.37 -19.92 -3.08
C CYS A 20 -19.89 -19.55 -1.66
N TYR A 21 -20.02 -20.48 -0.71
CA TYR A 21 -19.54 -20.29 0.66
C TYR A 21 -18.04 -19.95 0.70
N TYR A 22 -17.16 -20.72 0.06
CA TYR A 22 -15.73 -20.43 0.08
C TYR A 22 -15.32 -19.21 -0.77
N ALA A 23 -16.08 -18.89 -1.83
CA ALA A 23 -15.86 -17.69 -2.64
C ALA A 23 -16.23 -16.41 -1.88
N GLN A 24 -17.33 -16.44 -1.13
CA GLN A 24 -17.84 -15.30 -0.35
C GLN A 24 -17.29 -15.25 1.06
N ARG A 25 -16.73 -16.36 1.57
CA ARG A 25 -16.12 -16.41 2.90
C ARG A 25 -15.14 -15.24 2.98
N PRO A 26 -15.39 -14.28 3.90
CA PRO A 26 -14.50 -13.16 4.02
C PRO A 26 -13.13 -13.74 4.32
N ARG A 27 -12.19 -13.56 3.38
CA ARG A 27 -10.77 -13.68 3.71
C ARG A 27 -10.63 -12.73 4.89
N ARG A 28 -10.31 -13.24 6.08
CA ARG A 28 -10.05 -12.39 7.25
C ARG A 28 -8.98 -11.41 6.78
N ARG A 29 -9.39 -10.19 6.41
CA ARG A 29 -8.50 -9.13 5.98
C ARG A 29 -7.98 -8.55 7.27
N THR A 30 -7.14 -9.32 7.97
CA THR A 30 -6.28 -8.72 8.98
C THR A 30 -5.54 -7.59 8.28
N PRO A 31 -5.61 -6.36 8.81
CA PRO A 31 -4.89 -5.25 8.21
C PRO A 31 -3.42 -5.66 8.11
N ASP A 32 -2.85 -5.51 6.91
CA ASP A 32 -1.44 -5.78 6.67
C ASP A 32 -0.63 -4.73 7.43
N VAL A 33 -0.18 -5.12 8.64
CA VAL A 33 0.52 -4.22 9.58
C VAL A 33 1.82 -3.72 8.98
N GLU A 34 2.53 -4.56 8.22
CA GLU A 34 3.75 -4.16 7.51
C GLU A 34 3.43 -3.09 6.48
N ARG A 35 2.38 -3.30 5.66
CA ARG A 35 1.97 -2.32 4.66
C ARG A 35 1.55 -1.00 5.30
N LEU A 36 0.86 -1.03 6.44
CA LEU A 36 0.48 0.17 7.18
C LEU A 36 1.72 0.93 7.68
N ARG A 37 2.69 0.23 8.28
CA ARG A 37 3.99 0.82 8.70
C ARG A 37 4.69 1.48 7.52
N LEU A 38 4.79 0.77 6.39
CA LEU A 38 5.46 1.29 5.19
C LEU A 38 4.76 2.53 4.62
N ARG A 39 3.42 2.54 4.59
CA ARG A 39 2.64 3.72 4.20
C ARG A 39 2.94 4.92 5.10
N SER A 40 2.94 4.71 6.42
CA SER A 40 3.26 5.77 7.38
C SER A 40 4.64 6.36 7.13
N ARG A 41 5.66 5.51 6.92
CA ARG A 41 7.02 5.99 6.69
C ARG A 41 7.18 6.71 5.36
N VAL A 42 6.54 6.22 4.29
CA VAL A 42 6.52 6.92 2.99
C VAL A 42 5.91 8.32 3.12
N SER A 43 4.81 8.46 3.86
CA SER A 43 4.14 9.75 4.10
C SER A 43 5.04 10.73 4.88
N GLU A 44 5.75 10.23 5.88
CA GLU A 44 6.70 11.01 6.68
C GLU A 44 7.86 11.54 5.82
N LEU A 45 8.54 10.65 5.08
CA LEU A 45 9.65 11.03 4.19
C LEU A 45 9.20 12.00 3.10
N PHE A 46 7.99 11.82 2.56
CA PHE A 46 7.42 12.74 1.59
C PHE A 46 7.17 14.13 2.17
N SER A 47 6.61 14.20 3.38
CA SER A 47 6.37 15.45 4.11
C SER A 47 7.69 16.17 4.44
N GLN A 48 8.71 15.44 4.91
CA GLN A 48 10.05 15.98 5.16
C GLN A 48 10.69 16.58 3.91
N SER A 49 10.43 15.99 2.75
CA SER A 49 10.90 16.50 1.45
C SER A 49 10.12 17.71 0.93
N ARG A 50 9.15 18.25 1.70
CA ARG A 50 8.22 19.31 1.29
C ARG A 50 7.49 18.95 -0.01
N SER A 51 7.05 17.70 -0.11
CA SER A 51 6.32 17.17 -1.27
C SER A 51 7.11 17.13 -2.59
N SER A 52 8.42 17.33 -2.56
CA SER A 52 9.25 17.30 -3.78
C SER A 52 9.78 15.90 -4.12
N ALA A 53 9.93 15.00 -3.13
CA ALA A 53 10.53 13.69 -3.36
C ALA A 53 9.59 12.76 -4.16
N GLY A 54 10.04 12.37 -5.35
CA GLY A 54 9.41 11.30 -6.12
C GLY A 54 9.84 9.91 -5.67
N SER A 55 9.25 8.88 -6.30
CA SER A 55 9.46 7.46 -5.93
C SER A 55 10.92 7.03 -5.86
N ARG A 56 11.80 7.62 -6.68
CA ARG A 56 13.24 7.31 -6.68
C ARG A 56 13.93 7.82 -5.42
N ARG A 57 13.64 9.06 -5.01
CA ARG A 57 14.24 9.65 -3.82
C ARG A 57 13.70 8.99 -2.55
N ILE A 58 12.40 8.74 -2.49
CA ILE A 58 11.77 8.00 -1.39
C ILE A 58 12.37 6.59 -1.27
N LEU A 59 12.61 5.89 -2.38
CA LEU A 59 13.27 4.58 -2.36
C LEU A 59 14.67 4.65 -1.73
N SER A 60 15.49 5.64 -2.10
CA SER A 60 16.81 5.82 -1.49
C SER A 60 16.70 6.04 0.02
N LEU A 61 15.79 6.92 0.45
CA LEU A 61 15.56 7.19 1.89
C LEU A 61 15.07 5.95 2.63
N MET A 62 14.16 5.17 2.05
CA MET A 62 13.69 3.91 2.65
C MET A 62 14.83 2.90 2.81
N ARG A 63 15.76 2.84 1.87
CA ARG A 63 16.94 1.95 1.97
C ARG A 63 17.93 2.45 3.02
N GLU A 64 18.11 3.76 3.14
CA GLU A 64 18.89 4.38 4.23
C GLU A 64 18.28 4.03 5.60
N ASP A 65 16.95 3.94 5.69
CA ASP A 65 16.22 3.47 6.88
C ASP A 65 16.27 1.94 7.11
N GLY A 66 16.95 1.18 6.23
CA GLY A 66 17.09 -0.28 6.33
C GLY A 66 15.96 -1.09 5.69
N GLU A 67 15.03 -0.46 4.96
CA GLU A 67 13.93 -1.17 4.29
C GLU A 67 14.38 -1.80 2.96
N GLN A 68 14.16 -3.10 2.81
CA GLN A 68 14.48 -3.85 1.59
C GLN A 68 13.31 -3.82 0.60
N LEU A 69 13.08 -2.66 -0.01
CA LEU A 69 11.97 -2.45 -0.94
C LEU A 69 12.46 -2.19 -2.38
N GLY A 70 11.60 -2.56 -3.33
CA GLY A 70 11.75 -2.21 -4.74
C GLY A 70 11.03 -0.92 -5.10
N ARG A 71 11.45 -0.28 -6.20
CA ARG A 71 10.81 0.94 -6.74
C ARG A 71 9.31 0.78 -6.98
N PHE A 72 8.89 -0.39 -7.44
CA PHE A 72 7.47 -0.67 -7.72
C PHE A 72 6.62 -0.68 -6.44
N LYS A 73 7.14 -1.25 -5.34
CA LYS A 73 6.44 -1.25 -4.04
C LYS A 73 6.31 0.18 -3.51
N VAL A 74 7.38 0.97 -3.57
CA VAL A 74 7.33 2.41 -3.21
C VAL A 74 6.32 3.17 -4.07
N ARG A 75 6.32 2.97 -5.39
CA ARG A 75 5.35 3.63 -6.29
C ARG A 75 3.91 3.24 -5.97
N SER A 76 3.65 1.98 -5.63
CA SER A 76 2.34 1.52 -5.19
C SER A 76 1.91 2.22 -3.90
N LEU A 77 2.80 2.28 -2.91
CA LEU A 77 2.53 2.94 -1.63
C LEU A 77 2.26 4.43 -1.81
N MET A 78 3.00 5.14 -2.67
CA MET A 78 2.73 6.54 -2.98
C MET A 78 1.35 6.73 -3.64
N ARG A 79 0.96 5.83 -4.55
CA ARG A 79 -0.37 5.87 -5.21
C ARG A 79 -1.50 5.58 -4.23
N GLU A 80 -1.31 4.64 -3.31
CA GLU A 80 -2.29 4.32 -2.28
C GLU A 80 -2.54 5.47 -1.30
N LEU A 81 -1.59 6.40 -1.20
CA LEU A 81 -1.65 7.60 -0.36
C LEU A 81 -1.92 8.87 -1.17
N ASP A 82 -2.20 8.74 -2.47
CA ASP A 82 -2.41 9.86 -3.41
C ASP A 82 -1.28 10.91 -3.39
N LEU A 83 -0.04 10.47 -3.15
CA LEU A 83 1.13 11.35 -3.08
C LEU A 83 1.68 11.65 -4.48
N VAL A 84 1.61 12.91 -4.87
CA VAL A 84 2.15 13.42 -6.13
C VAL A 84 3.27 14.42 -5.84
N SER A 85 4.45 14.15 -6.40
CA SER A 85 5.61 15.05 -6.29
C SER A 85 5.31 16.39 -6.96
N LYS A 86 5.47 17.47 -6.20
CA LYS A 86 5.34 18.86 -6.65
C LYS A 86 6.74 19.46 -6.67
N GLN A 87 7.42 19.32 -7.80
CA GLN A 87 8.68 20.02 -7.99
C GLN A 87 8.38 21.49 -8.22
N ILE A 88 9.00 22.36 -7.44
CA ILE A 88 8.94 23.81 -7.65
C ILE A 88 9.72 24.08 -8.93
N GLU A 89 9.08 24.70 -9.92
CA GLU A 89 9.77 25.03 -11.16
C GLU A 89 10.97 25.95 -10.86
N PRO A 90 12.13 25.74 -11.52
CA PRO A 90 13.28 26.59 -11.33
C PRO A 90 12.92 28.04 -11.67
N ARG A 91 13.15 28.97 -10.74
CA ARG A 91 13.00 30.40 -11.01
C ARG A 91 14.03 30.77 -12.08
N VAL A 92 13.58 31.01 -13.32
CA VAL A 92 14.45 31.54 -14.39
C VAL A 92 15.10 32.80 -13.87
N ARG A 93 16.43 32.76 -13.65
CA ARG A 93 17.20 33.95 -13.36
C ARG A 93 17.17 34.80 -14.63
N ARG A 94 16.37 35.88 -14.63
CA ARG A 94 16.53 36.93 -15.65
C ARG A 94 17.92 37.51 -15.44
N SER A 95 18.83 37.22 -16.35
CA SER A 95 20.08 37.94 -16.48
C SER A 95 19.74 39.40 -16.76
N SER A 96 19.97 40.27 -15.78
CA SER A 96 20.02 41.71 -15.98
C SER A 96 21.18 42.00 -16.92
N ALA A 97 20.85 42.44 -18.13
CA ALA A 97 21.78 43.08 -19.06
C ALA A 97 22.02 44.53 -18.64
#